data_AF-A0A6M5J006-F1
#
_entry.id   AF-A0A6M5J006-F1
#
_cell.length_a   1.000
_cell.length_b   1.000
_cell.length_c   1.000
_cell.angle_alpha   90.00
_cell.angle_beta   90.00
_cell.angle_gamma   90.00
#
_symmetry.space_group_name_H-M   'P 1'
#
loop_
_entity.id
_entity.type
_entity.pdbx_description
1 polymer ?
#
loop_
_entity_poly.entity_id
_entity_poly.type
_entity_poly.pdbx_seq_one_letter_code
_entity_poly.pdbx_strand_id
1 'polypeptide(L)'
;MAGEKQFDDPSGLLDELARERIRDVLAERGAMRPCSRCGSEHLGIFPRLSYVQLQTLAESIGGRIEEQSAPVVVVACSNCGAIYQHALGALGLMGITDEAKSNG
;
A
#
# COMPACT_ATOMS: atom_id res chain seq x y z
N MET A 1 -33.04 -0.94 0.35
CA MET A 1 -32.03 -1.02 -0.73
C MET A 1 -30.77 -0.37 -0.20
N ALA A 2 -29.77 -1.18 0.15
CA ALA A 2 -28.52 -0.71 0.74
C ALA A 2 -27.67 -0.08 -0.37
N GLY A 3 -27.44 1.23 -0.28
CA GLY A 3 -26.39 1.90 -1.01
C GLY A 3 -25.18 1.96 -0.10
N GLU A 4 -24.15 1.16 -0.40
CA GLU A 4 -22.85 1.22 0.24
C GLU A 4 -22.25 2.60 -0.03
N LYS A 5 -22.13 3.41 1.03
CA LYS A 5 -21.56 4.75 0.94
C LYS A 5 -20.04 4.63 1.06
N GLN A 6 -19.37 4.76 -0.08
CA GLN A 6 -18.20 5.62 -0.29
C GLN A 6 -17.26 5.77 0.92
N PHE A 7 -16.15 5.02 0.93
CA PHE A 7 -15.06 5.15 1.89
C PHE A 7 -14.22 6.41 1.59
N ASP A 8 -14.76 7.59 1.92
CA ASP A 8 -14.04 8.85 1.79
C ASP A 8 -13.29 9.15 3.10
N ASP A 9 -11.99 8.81 3.14
CA ASP A 9 -11.02 9.66 3.84
C ASP A 9 -10.61 10.78 2.87
N PRO A 10 -11.04 12.04 3.09
CA PRO A 10 -10.82 13.14 2.16
C PRO A 10 -9.35 13.57 2.03
N SER A 11 -8.44 13.07 2.87
CA SER A 11 -7.00 13.38 2.77
C SER A 11 -6.22 12.38 1.91
N GLY A 12 -6.70 11.13 1.83
CA GLY A 12 -6.00 10.01 1.22
C GLY A 12 -4.59 9.76 1.77
N LEU A 13 -4.27 10.33 2.94
CA LEU A 13 -2.98 10.28 3.61
C LEU A 13 -3.03 9.19 4.69
N LEU A 14 -1.98 8.36 4.76
CA LEU A 14 -1.77 7.44 5.88
C LEU A 14 -1.58 8.26 7.15
N ASP A 15 -2.42 8.00 8.16
CA ASP A 15 -2.22 8.53 9.50
C ASP A 15 -0.89 8.02 10.08
N GLU A 16 -0.41 8.69 11.14
CA GLU A 16 0.90 8.39 11.73
C GLU A 16 0.97 6.96 12.27
N LEU A 17 -0.08 6.51 12.95
CA LEU A 17 -0.12 5.20 13.60
C LEU A 17 -0.06 4.08 12.55
N ALA A 18 -0.83 4.20 11.47
CA ALA A 18 -0.79 3.29 10.34
C ALA A 18 0.60 3.27 9.70
N ARG A 19 1.25 4.44 9.56
CA ARG A 19 2.58 4.54 8.95
C ARG A 19 3.68 3.93 9.81
N GLU A 20 3.62 4.12 11.13
CA GLU A 20 4.52 3.47 12.08
C GLU A 20 4.34 1.96 12.04
N ARG A 21 3.10 1.48 12.08
CA ARG A 21 2.80 0.04 11.98
C ARG A 21 3.30 -0.57 10.68
N ILE A 22 3.13 0.11 9.55
CA ILE A 22 3.67 -0.32 8.26
C ILE A 22 5.20 -0.36 8.30
N ARG A 23 5.84 0.66 8.87
CA ARG A 23 7.31 0.73 9.00
C ARG A 23 7.85 -0.46 9.80
N ASP A 24 7.23 -0.79 10.93
CA ASP A 24 7.66 -1.89 11.79
C ASP A 24 7.58 -3.22 11.04
N VAL A 25 6.44 -3.49 10.40
CA VAL A 25 6.25 -4.72 9.61
C VAL A 25 7.24 -4.80 8.44
N LEU A 26 7.50 -3.69 7.75
CA LEU A 26 8.50 -3.66 6.67
C LEU A 26 9.92 -3.89 7.20
N ALA A 27 10.27 -3.34 8.36
CA ALA A 27 11.56 -3.54 9.00
C ALA A 27 11.76 -5.01 9.42
N GLU A 28 10.75 -5.62 10.07
CA GLU A 28 10.74 -7.03 10.45
C GLU A 28 10.92 -7.97 9.23
N ARG A 29 10.30 -7.61 8.09
CA ARG A 29 10.42 -8.37 6.83
C ARG A 29 11.70 -8.05 6.04
N GLY A 30 12.57 -7.17 6.54
CA GLY A 30 13.81 -6.77 5.89
C GLY A 30 13.63 -5.87 4.65
N ALA A 31 12.44 -5.32 4.43
CA ALA A 31 12.13 -4.42 3.32
C ALA A 31 12.68 -2.99 3.53
N MET A 32 13.15 -2.66 4.74
CA MET A 32 13.83 -1.40 5.08
C MET A 32 15.37 -1.49 5.05
N ARG A 33 15.94 -2.56 4.51
CA ARG A 33 17.39 -2.68 4.32
C ARG A 33 17.90 -1.61 3.33
N PRO A 34 19.22 -1.33 3.31
CA PRO A 34 19.79 -0.37 2.36
C PRO A 34 19.34 -0.64 0.93
N CYS A 35 19.14 0.44 0.17
CA CYS A 35 18.60 0.41 -1.18
C CYS A 35 19.33 -0.61 -2.05
N SER A 36 18.60 -1.61 -2.56
CA SER A 36 19.17 -2.68 -3.41
C SER A 36 19.84 -2.19 -4.70
N ARG A 37 19.54 -0.95 -5.13
CA ARG A 37 20.12 -0.34 -6.33
C ARG A 37 21.40 0.45 -6.08
N CYS A 38 21.50 1.21 -4.98
CA CYS A 38 22.62 2.14 -4.75
C CYS A 38 23.26 2.05 -3.36
N GLY A 39 22.77 1.18 -2.47
CA GLY A 39 23.30 0.98 -1.13
C GLY A 39 22.95 2.07 -0.10
N SER A 40 22.20 3.11 -0.48
CA SER A 40 21.80 4.17 0.46
C SER A 40 20.80 3.67 1.51
N GLU A 41 20.96 4.12 2.76
CA GLU A 41 20.04 3.84 3.87
C GLU A 41 18.81 4.76 3.90
N HIS A 42 18.73 5.73 2.97
CA HIS A 42 17.65 6.71 2.95
C HIS A 42 16.44 6.19 2.16
N LEU A 43 15.67 5.30 2.80
CA LEU A 43 14.37 4.83 2.32
C LEU A 43 13.23 5.54 3.06
N GLY A 44 12.24 6.01 2.30
CA GLY A 44 11.04 6.65 2.82
C GLY A 44 9.77 5.93 2.39
N ILE A 45 8.79 5.85 3.29
CA ILE A 45 7.44 5.36 3.01
C ILE A 45 6.60 6.54 2.48
N PHE A 46 5.93 6.34 1.35
CA PHE A 46 5.05 7.35 0.80
C PHE A 46 3.83 7.55 1.71
N PRO A 47 3.35 8.79 1.83
CA PRO A 47 2.26 9.11 2.75
C PRO A 47 0.90 8.63 2.24
N ARG A 48 0.80 7.98 1.08
CA ARG A 48 -0.47 7.47 0.53
C ARG A 48 -0.31 6.05 0.06
N LEU A 49 -1.38 5.26 0.17
CA LEU A 49 -1.46 3.97 -0.50
C LEU A 49 -1.56 4.18 -2.02
N SER A 50 -0.95 3.26 -2.76
CA SER A 50 -1.12 3.15 -4.20
C SER A 50 -1.88 1.86 -4.52
N TYR A 51 -2.44 1.79 -5.72
CA TYR A 51 -3.16 0.61 -6.18
C TYR A 51 -2.47 0.10 -7.44
N VAL A 52 -2.03 -1.16 -7.40
CA VAL A 52 -1.51 -1.84 -8.59
C VAL A 52 -2.68 -2.54 -9.23
N GLN A 53 -2.98 -2.17 -10.48
CA GLN A 53 -3.99 -2.86 -11.27
C GLN A 53 -3.50 -4.26 -11.60
N LEU A 54 -4.27 -5.27 -11.21
CA LEU A 54 -3.98 -6.65 -11.55
C LEU A 54 -4.48 -6.88 -12.97
N GLN A 55 -3.56 -7.12 -13.89
CA GLN A 55 -3.94 -7.54 -15.23
C GLN A 55 -4.53 -8.95 -15.13
N THR A 56 -5.85 -9.05 -15.25
CA THR A 56 -6.50 -10.31 -15.55
C THR A 56 -6.44 -10.48 -17.06
N LEU A 57 -5.95 -11.63 -17.52
CA LEU A 57 -5.98 -12.01 -18.93
C LEU A 57 -7.43 -12.32 -19.32
N ALA A 58 -8.30 -11.32 -19.32
CA ALA A 58 -9.69 -11.44 -19.74
C ALA A 58 -9.79 -11.01 -21.19
N GLU A 59 -9.05 -11.69 -22.05
CA GLU A 59 -9.43 -11.79 -23.44
C GLU A 59 -10.55 -12.83 -23.55
N SER A 60 -11.64 -12.37 -24.16
CA SER A 60 -12.81 -13.11 -24.62
C SER A 60 -13.98 -13.27 -23.64
N ILE A 61 -15.14 -12.82 -24.13
CA ILE A 61 -16.50 -13.12 -23.69
C ILE A 61 -17.06 -12.18 -22.60
N GLY A 62 -17.41 -10.95 -23.00
CA GLY A 62 -18.68 -10.27 -22.67
C GLY A 62 -19.09 -10.05 -21.19
N GLY A 63 -18.27 -10.42 -20.22
CA GLY A 63 -18.53 -10.24 -18.79
C GLY A 63 -17.90 -8.95 -18.29
N ARG A 64 -18.60 -8.24 -17.39
CA ARG A 64 -18.02 -7.12 -16.63
C ARG A 64 -16.83 -7.66 -15.86
N ILE A 65 -15.62 -7.32 -16.31
CA ILE A 65 -14.40 -7.53 -15.53
C ILE A 65 -14.49 -6.52 -14.38
N GLU A 66 -14.73 -6.99 -13.17
CA GLU A 66 -14.49 -6.16 -11.99
C GLU A 66 -13.00 -5.81 -11.98
N GLU A 67 -12.68 -4.52 -11.97
CA GLU A 67 -11.30 -4.05 -11.93
C GLU A 67 -10.64 -4.55 -10.63
N GLN A 68 -9.85 -5.62 -10.73
CA GLN A 68 -9.11 -6.15 -9.60
C GLN A 68 -7.86 -5.31 -9.39
N SER A 69 -7.78 -4.62 -8.25
CA SER A 69 -6.60 -3.87 -7.85
C SER A 69 -6.09 -4.35 -6.50
N ALA A 70 -4.77 -4.32 -6.32
CA ALA A 70 -4.13 -4.64 -5.05
C ALA A 70 -3.61 -3.35 -4.39
N PRO A 71 -4.01 -3.05 -3.15
CA PRO A 71 -3.45 -1.93 -2.41
C PRO A 71 -2.00 -2.24 -2.02
N VAL A 72 -1.11 -1.30 -2.28
CA VAL A 72 0.32 -1.38 -1.96
C VAL A 72 0.75 -0.15 -1.17
N VAL A 73 1.69 -0.35 -0.24
CA VAL A 73 2.52 0.74 0.26
C VAL A 73 3.72 0.91 -0.66
N VAL A 74 4.09 2.17 -0.90
CA VAL A 74 5.24 2.52 -1.72
C VAL A 74 6.40 2.96 -0.82
N VAL A 75 7.57 2.35 -1.01
CA VAL A 75 8.83 2.76 -0.41
C VAL A 75 9.74 3.28 -1.51
N ALA A 76 10.39 4.42 -1.30
CA ALA A 76 11.34 4.96 -2.27
C ALA A 76 12.67 5.36 -1.64
N CYS A 77 13.73 5.21 -2.42
CA CYS A 77 15.05 5.71 -2.09
C CYS A 77 15.16 7.19 -2.47
N SER A 78 15.42 8.06 -1.49
CA SER A 78 15.59 9.50 -1.74
C SER A 78 16.90 9.85 -2.44
N ASN A 79 17.85 8.91 -2.53
CA ASN A 79 19.12 9.11 -3.23
C ASN A 79 19.02 8.80 -4.74
N CYS A 80 18.51 7.62 -5.12
CA CYS A 80 18.53 7.16 -6.52
C CYS A 80 17.15 7.04 -7.17
N GLY A 81 16.06 7.28 -6.43
CA GLY A 81 14.71 7.21 -6.95
C GLY A 81 14.17 5.79 -7.18
N ALA A 82 14.86 4.74 -6.72
CA ALA A 82 14.32 3.38 -6.75
C ALA A 82 13.02 3.30 -5.95
N ILE A 83 11.99 2.67 -6.53
CA ILE A 83 10.65 2.50 -5.95
C ILE A 83 10.39 1.02 -5.73
N TYR A 84 9.83 0.70 -4.56
CA TYR A 84 9.43 -0.64 -4.15
C TYR A 84 7.96 -0.61 -3.74
N GLN A 85 7.18 -1.55 -4.26
CA GLN A 85 5.76 -1.68 -3.96
C GLN A 85 5.55 -2.94 -3.12
N HIS A 86 4.90 -2.80 -1.97
CA HIS A 86 4.59 -3.92 -1.08
C HIS A 86 3.09 -4.04 -0.90
N ALA A 87 2.51 -5.15 -1.35
CA ALA A 87 1.08 -5.41 -1.22
C ALA A 87 0.67 -5.56 0.24
N LEU A 88 -0.32 -4.77 0.69
CA LEU A 88 -0.80 -4.80 2.07
C LEU A 88 -1.33 -6.17 2.47
N GLY A 89 -2.00 -6.87 1.53
CA GLY A 89 -2.49 -8.23 1.72
C GLY A 89 -1.36 -9.21 2.08
N ALA A 90 -0.27 -9.18 1.33
CA ALA A 90 0.91 -10.00 1.61
C ALA A 90 1.61 -9.59 2.92
N LEU A 91 1.45 -8.33 3.33
CA LEU A 91 1.99 -7.85 4.58
C LEU A 91 1.14 -8.22 5.81
N GLY A 92 -0.11 -8.69 5.63
CA GLY A 92 -1.06 -8.92 6.71
C GLY A 92 -1.65 -7.61 7.27
N LEU A 93 -1.72 -6.56 6.46
CA LEU A 93 -2.16 -5.21 6.85
C LEU A 93 -3.45 -4.79 6.12
N MET A 94 -4.30 -5.76 5.78
CA MET A 94 -5.61 -5.46 5.20
C MET A 94 -6.49 -4.78 6.26
N GLY A 95 -7.08 -3.63 5.95
CA GLY A 95 -7.92 -2.88 6.90
C GLY A 95 -7.13 -1.96 7.85
N ILE A 96 -5.83 -1.76 7.64
CA ILE A 96 -5.00 -0.91 8.52
C ILE A 96 -5.48 0.55 8.58
N THR A 97 -6.22 1.01 7.56
CA THR A 97 -6.85 2.34 7.53
C THR A 97 -8.19 2.39 8.28
N ASP A 98 -8.75 1.24 8.65
CA ASP A 98 -9.99 1.10 9.42
C ASP A 98 -9.72 0.86 10.91
N GLU A 99 -8.66 0.11 11.25
CA GLU A 99 -8.31 -0.25 12.63
C GLU A 99 -7.81 0.94 13.47
N ALA A 100 -7.17 1.94 12.85
CA ALA A 100 -6.64 3.13 13.54
C ALA A 100 -7.73 3.99 14.21
N LYS A 101 -9.02 3.78 13.90
CA LYS A 101 -10.16 4.50 14.47
C LYS A 101 -10.80 3.82 15.69
N SER A 102 -10.39 2.60 16.04
CA SER A 102 -11.09 1.79 17.07
C SER A 102 -10.54 1.91 18.49
N ASN A 103 -9.43 2.62 18.71
CA ASN A 103 -8.80 2.80 20.02
C ASN A 103 -8.73 4.27 20.47
N GLY A 104 -9.66 5.12 20.00
CA GLY A 104 -9.77 6.54 20.37
C GLY A 104 -11.01 6.84 21.21
#